data_AF-A0A401P8T6-F1
#
_entry.id   AF-A0A401P8T6-F1
#
_cell.length_a   1.000
_cell.length_b   1.000
_cell.length_c   1.000
_cell.angle_alpha   90.00
_cell.angle_beta   90.00
_cell.angle_gamma   90.00
#
_symmetry.space_group_name_H-M   'P 1'
#
loop_
_entity.id
_entity.type
_entity.pdbx_description
1 polymer ?
#
loop_
_entity_poly.entity_id
_entity_poly.type
_entity_poly.pdbx_seq_one_letter_code
_entity_poly.pdbx_strand_id
1 'polypeptide(L)'
;HTMDTTLEDVGKQVWRGAFLLADYILNNSYLFKGCTVLELGAGTGLTSIVMATVAETIFCTDVGEDLMNMCERNIIVNKHIYGTAVHESTGSEIKVRELDWLRDELCTDTENPYCWSEEEIAHLYDHTNVLLAADVFYDDNLTDAFFQTIYRILSNLKNPSTIYLSVEKRLNFTLRKMDVTCDAYDHFRLCLADLENISDGKTKFIVEPIKLIFPQFLFYERVEQLELWKIIAEPLISNTKQ
;
A
#
# COMPACT_ATOMS: atom_id res chain seq x y z
N HIS A 1 -5.77 13.36 -26.99
CA HIS A 1 -5.97 13.79 -25.59
C HIS A 1 -7.37 13.41 -25.18
N THR A 2 -7.53 12.23 -24.58
CA THR A 2 -8.81 11.77 -24.07
C THR A 2 -8.82 12.14 -22.59
N MET A 3 -9.51 13.23 -22.27
CA MET A 3 -9.65 13.76 -20.90
C MET A 3 -10.86 13.11 -20.24
N ASP A 4 -10.68 11.86 -19.80
CA ASP A 4 -11.38 11.22 -18.68
C ASP A 4 -10.98 9.74 -18.69
N THR A 5 -10.18 9.32 -17.71
CA THR A 5 -10.00 7.90 -17.38
C THR A 5 -11.19 7.47 -16.55
N THR A 6 -11.89 6.43 -16.97
CA THR A 6 -12.93 5.80 -16.15
C THR A 6 -12.29 5.25 -14.87
N LEU A 7 -13.10 5.04 -13.82
CA LEU A 7 -12.61 4.46 -12.55
C LEU A 7 -11.88 3.12 -12.76
N GLU A 8 -12.22 2.39 -13.83
CA GLU A 8 -11.60 1.12 -14.23
C GLU A 8 -10.18 1.29 -14.82
N ASP A 9 -9.82 2.48 -15.28
CA ASP A 9 -8.53 2.76 -15.93
C ASP A 9 -7.53 3.50 -15.02
N VAL A 10 -7.96 3.97 -13.83
CA VAL A 10 -7.06 4.71 -12.92
C VAL A 10 -5.90 3.84 -12.39
N GLY A 11 -6.10 2.53 -12.27
CA GLY A 11 -5.04 1.60 -11.86
C GLY A 11 -3.97 1.36 -12.93
N LYS A 12 -4.25 1.68 -14.20
CA LYS A 12 -3.33 1.41 -15.33
C LYS A 12 -2.28 2.51 -15.53
N GLN A 13 -2.37 3.59 -14.75
CA GLN A 13 -1.43 4.71 -14.77
C GLN A 13 -0.57 4.72 -13.50
N VAL A 14 0.68 5.15 -13.62
CA VAL A 14 1.52 5.47 -12.46
C VAL A 14 1.19 6.89 -11.98
N TRP A 15 0.84 7.00 -10.70
CA TRP A 15 0.56 8.28 -10.06
C TRP A 15 1.77 8.83 -9.30
N ARG A 16 1.77 10.14 -9.03
CA ARG A 16 2.90 10.86 -8.41
C ARG A 16 3.22 10.36 -7.01
N GLY A 17 2.21 9.94 -6.26
CA GLY A 17 2.35 9.33 -4.95
C GLY A 17 3.15 8.03 -4.98
N ALA A 18 3.01 7.20 -6.02
CA ALA A 18 3.81 5.99 -6.18
C ALA A 18 5.29 6.32 -6.41
N PHE A 19 5.59 7.34 -7.22
CA PHE A 19 6.97 7.83 -7.38
C PHE A 19 7.53 8.40 -6.07
N LEU A 20 6.75 9.15 -5.31
CA LEU A 20 7.18 9.68 -4.01
C LEU A 20 7.49 8.57 -3.01
N LEU A 21 6.64 7.55 -2.93
CA LEU A 21 6.85 6.40 -2.05
C LEU A 21 8.08 5.59 -2.49
N ALA A 22 8.28 5.41 -3.79
CA ALA A 22 9.46 4.76 -4.34
C ALA A 22 10.77 5.52 -4.02
N ASP A 23 10.78 6.85 -4.15
CA ASP A 23 11.93 7.67 -3.73
C ASP A 23 12.24 7.51 -2.24
N TYR A 24 11.21 7.44 -1.39
CA TYR A 24 11.37 7.23 0.04
C TYR A 24 11.97 5.85 0.35
N ILE A 25 11.52 4.81 -0.35
CA ILE A 25 12.05 3.44 -0.24
C ILE A 25 13.54 3.42 -0.63
N LEU A 26 13.90 4.01 -1.78
CA LEU A 26 15.28 4.06 -2.25
C LEU A 26 16.19 4.81 -1.27
N ASN A 27 15.74 5.95 -0.74
CA ASN A 27 16.49 6.72 0.25
C ASN A 27 16.68 5.96 1.57
N ASN A 28 15.69 5.17 1.98
CA ASN A 28 15.64 4.51 3.28
C ASN A 28 15.70 2.98 3.19
N SER A 29 16.38 2.45 2.17
CA SER A 29 16.49 1.01 1.87
C SER A 29 16.82 0.14 3.08
N TYR A 30 17.65 0.65 4.00
CA TYR A 30 18.03 -0.03 5.24
C TYR A 30 16.84 -0.38 6.15
N LEU A 31 15.74 0.39 6.11
CA LEU A 31 14.53 0.13 6.89
C LEU A 31 13.76 -1.09 6.40
N PHE A 32 13.93 -1.44 5.12
CA PHE A 32 13.11 -2.44 4.44
C PHE A 32 13.84 -3.75 4.17
N LYS A 33 15.12 -3.82 4.55
CA LYS A 33 15.94 -5.00 4.33
C LYS A 33 15.33 -6.22 5.04
N GLY A 34 15.04 -7.28 4.27
CA GLY A 34 14.51 -8.53 4.82
C GLY A 34 13.07 -8.44 5.35
N CYS A 35 12.33 -7.38 5.00
CA CYS A 35 10.93 -7.25 5.41
C CYS A 35 10.00 -8.11 4.54
N THR A 36 8.85 -8.48 5.10
CA THR A 36 7.69 -8.95 4.32
C THR A 36 6.71 -7.79 4.21
N VAL A 37 6.35 -7.46 2.97
CA VAL A 37 5.60 -6.27 2.61
C VAL A 37 4.25 -6.63 2.02
N LEU A 38 3.20 -5.90 2.39
CA LEU A 38 1.91 -5.92 1.71
C LEU A 38 1.65 -4.55 1.08
N GLU A 39 1.55 -4.48 -0.25
CA GLU A 39 1.10 -3.29 -0.95
C GLU A 39 -0.39 -3.42 -1.29
N LEU A 40 -1.18 -2.44 -0.86
CA LEU A 40 -2.62 -2.33 -1.15
C LEU A 40 -2.84 -1.32 -2.28
N GLY A 41 -3.55 -1.73 -3.33
CA GLY A 41 -3.85 -0.87 -4.47
C GLY A 41 -2.61 -0.59 -5.29
N ALA A 42 -1.87 -1.64 -5.64
CA ALA A 42 -0.56 -1.55 -6.26
C ALA A 42 -0.59 -1.00 -7.70
N GLY A 43 -1.75 -1.08 -8.38
CA GLY A 43 -1.98 -0.62 -9.75
C GLY A 43 -1.00 -1.26 -10.73
N THR A 44 0.02 -0.50 -11.11
CA THR A 44 1.07 -0.95 -12.03
C THR A 44 2.15 -1.82 -11.38
N GLY A 45 2.20 -1.86 -10.05
CA GLY A 45 3.21 -2.58 -9.27
C GLY A 45 4.54 -1.84 -9.12
N LEU A 46 4.61 -0.55 -9.48
CA LEU A 46 5.86 0.23 -9.42
C LEU A 46 6.50 0.20 -8.02
N THR A 47 5.71 0.45 -6.97
CA THR A 47 6.24 0.47 -5.61
C THR A 47 6.74 -0.90 -5.19
N SER A 48 5.98 -1.98 -5.48
CA SER A 48 6.40 -3.36 -5.27
C SER A 48 7.70 -3.71 -5.99
N ILE A 49 7.87 -3.29 -7.25
CA ILE A 49 9.10 -3.51 -8.02
C ILE A 49 10.30 -2.81 -7.37
N VAL A 50 10.13 -1.57 -6.91
CA VAL A 50 11.19 -0.84 -6.21
C VAL A 50 11.48 -1.46 -4.84
N MET A 51 10.44 -1.83 -4.10
CA MET A 51 10.55 -2.48 -2.80
C MET A 51 11.27 -3.83 -2.87
N ALA A 52 11.10 -4.58 -3.96
CA ALA A 52 11.78 -5.85 -4.19
C ALA A 52 13.31 -5.73 -4.29
N THR A 53 13.85 -4.53 -4.53
CA THR A 53 15.31 -4.33 -4.48
C THR A 53 15.90 -4.46 -3.07
N VAL A 54 15.06 -4.47 -2.02
CA VAL A 54 15.46 -4.42 -0.61
C VAL A 54 14.72 -5.41 0.29
N ALA A 55 13.42 -5.63 0.06
CA ALA A 55 12.57 -6.53 0.86
C ALA A 55 12.73 -8.00 0.44
N GLU A 56 12.37 -8.92 1.33
CA GLU A 56 12.44 -10.37 1.09
C GLU A 56 11.23 -10.85 0.28
N THR A 57 10.03 -10.52 0.76
CA THR A 57 8.76 -10.97 0.17
C THR A 57 7.80 -9.79 0.06
N ILE A 58 7.13 -9.66 -1.08
CA ILE A 58 6.16 -8.60 -1.35
C ILE A 58 4.87 -9.21 -1.87
N PHE A 59 3.77 -9.01 -1.14
CA PHE A 59 2.42 -9.23 -1.63
C PHE A 59 1.95 -7.95 -2.31
N CYS A 60 1.91 -7.98 -3.64
CA CYS A 60 1.47 -6.88 -4.50
C CYS A 60 -0.02 -7.07 -4.79
N THR A 61 -0.90 -6.25 -4.21
CA THR A 61 -2.34 -6.53 -4.23
C THR A 61 -3.17 -5.44 -4.89
N ASP A 62 -4.19 -5.87 -5.62
CA ASP A 62 -5.19 -5.02 -6.24
C ASP A 62 -6.45 -5.83 -6.59
N VAL A 63 -7.37 -5.27 -7.37
CA VAL A 63 -8.57 -5.93 -7.91
C VAL A 63 -8.65 -5.80 -9.44
N GLY A 64 -9.37 -6.74 -10.06
CA GLY A 64 -9.62 -6.72 -11.51
C GLY A 64 -8.55 -7.47 -12.30
N GLU A 65 -9.00 -8.51 -13.03
CA GLU A 65 -8.13 -9.45 -13.73
C GLU A 65 -7.20 -8.76 -14.74
N ASP A 66 -7.70 -7.79 -15.52
CA ASP A 66 -6.88 -7.05 -16.50
C ASP A 66 -5.76 -6.24 -15.83
N LEU A 67 -6.05 -5.61 -14.70
CA LEU A 67 -5.10 -4.80 -13.94
C LEU A 67 -4.02 -5.71 -13.32
N MET A 68 -4.44 -6.80 -12.69
CA MET A 68 -3.53 -7.79 -12.10
C MET A 68 -2.63 -8.45 -13.16
N ASN A 69 -3.17 -8.81 -14.32
CA ASN A 69 -2.40 -9.30 -15.47
C ASN A 69 -1.35 -8.29 -15.95
N MET A 70 -1.71 -7.00 -16.01
CA MET A 70 -0.77 -5.95 -16.37
C MET A 70 0.32 -5.78 -15.30
N CYS A 71 -0.06 -5.76 -14.02
CA CYS A 71 0.87 -5.69 -12.89
C CYS A 71 1.87 -6.84 -12.91
N GLU A 72 1.40 -8.07 -13.10
CA GLU A 72 2.26 -9.26 -13.20
C GLU A 72 3.24 -9.18 -14.39
N ARG A 73 2.78 -8.69 -15.56
CA ARG A 73 3.67 -8.43 -16.71
C ARG A 73 4.74 -7.40 -16.36
N ASN A 74 4.38 -6.31 -15.69
CA ASN A 74 5.33 -5.28 -15.26
C ASN A 74 6.38 -5.85 -14.30
N ILE A 75 5.97 -6.69 -13.36
CA ILE A 75 6.87 -7.41 -12.44
C ILE A 75 7.84 -8.30 -13.23
N ILE A 76 7.34 -9.11 -14.15
CA ILE A 76 8.16 -10.03 -14.96
C ILE A 76 9.23 -9.29 -15.77
N VAL A 77 8.87 -8.20 -16.48
CA VAL A 77 9.83 -7.46 -17.31
C VAL A 77 10.89 -6.71 -16.48
N ASN A 78 10.59 -6.38 -15.22
CA ASN A 78 11.50 -5.70 -14.30
C ASN A 78 12.26 -6.64 -13.35
N LYS A 79 12.10 -7.97 -13.48
CA LYS A 79 12.79 -8.96 -12.63
C LYS A 79 14.31 -8.83 -12.61
N HIS A 80 14.91 -8.29 -13.67
CA HIS A 80 16.34 -8.03 -13.77
C HIS A 80 16.86 -7.01 -12.73
N ILE A 81 15.98 -6.17 -12.17
CA ILE A 81 16.34 -5.09 -11.23
C ILE A 81 16.50 -5.62 -9.80
N TYR A 82 15.76 -6.66 -9.42
CA TYR A 82 15.77 -7.21 -8.05
C TYR A 82 16.14 -8.71 -7.97
N GLY A 83 16.23 -9.40 -9.12
CA GLY A 83 16.48 -10.84 -9.21
C GLY A 83 17.94 -11.28 -9.29
N THR A 84 18.92 -10.38 -9.08
CA THR A 84 20.36 -10.70 -9.19
C THR A 84 21.14 -10.35 -7.91
N ALA A 85 20.77 -10.97 -6.79
CA ALA A 85 21.72 -11.11 -5.69
C ALA A 85 22.77 -12.16 -6.08
N VAL A 86 23.86 -11.71 -6.71
CA VAL A 86 25.00 -12.55 -7.15
C VAL A 86 25.73 -13.22 -5.96
N HIS A 87 25.30 -13.00 -4.71
CA HIS A 87 25.97 -13.56 -3.52
C HIS A 87 25.09 -14.12 -2.40
N GLU A 88 23.75 -14.07 -2.46
CA GLU A 88 22.90 -14.68 -1.45
C GLU A 88 21.71 -15.39 -2.11
N SER A 89 21.54 -16.67 -1.78
CA SER A 89 20.72 -17.69 -2.45
C SER A 89 19.19 -17.52 -2.38
N THR A 90 18.67 -16.32 -2.12
CA THR A 90 17.23 -16.04 -2.12
C THR A 90 17.01 -14.63 -2.67
N GLY A 91 16.71 -14.51 -3.97
CA GLY A 91 16.26 -13.23 -4.54
C GLY A 91 14.89 -12.84 -3.97
N SER A 92 14.58 -11.54 -3.99
CA SER A 92 13.28 -11.04 -3.55
C SER A 92 12.14 -11.65 -4.36
N GLU A 93 11.04 -12.00 -3.69
CA GLU A 93 9.85 -12.57 -4.30
C GLU A 93 8.69 -11.54 -4.29
N ILE A 94 8.09 -11.30 -5.45
CA ILE A 94 6.85 -10.52 -5.57
C ILE A 94 5.72 -11.47 -5.97
N LYS A 95 4.65 -11.48 -5.19
CA LYS A 95 3.44 -12.29 -5.40
C LYS A 95 2.25 -11.38 -5.67
N VAL A 96 1.67 -11.49 -6.86
CA VAL A 96 0.46 -10.73 -7.24
C VAL A 96 -0.77 -11.46 -6.73
N ARG A 97 -1.58 -10.82 -5.90
CA ARG A 97 -2.78 -11.44 -5.31
C ARG A 97 -3.95 -10.47 -5.27
N GLU A 98 -5.17 -11.01 -5.38
CA GLU A 98 -6.38 -10.20 -5.29
C GLU A 98 -6.63 -9.77 -3.85
N LEU A 99 -6.82 -8.47 -3.61
CA LEU A 99 -7.30 -7.95 -2.33
C LEU A 99 -8.42 -6.93 -2.58
N ASP A 100 -9.65 -7.42 -2.55
CA ASP A 100 -10.84 -6.59 -2.64
C ASP A 100 -11.19 -6.02 -1.26
N TRP A 101 -11.00 -4.71 -1.08
CA TRP A 101 -11.27 -4.03 0.19
C TRP A 101 -12.74 -4.05 0.58
N LEU A 102 -13.65 -4.28 -0.37
CA LEU A 102 -15.08 -4.38 -0.14
C LEU A 102 -15.49 -5.78 0.33
N ARG A 103 -14.55 -6.72 0.45
CA ARG A 103 -14.77 -8.08 0.95
C ARG A 103 -14.08 -8.33 2.28
N ASP A 104 -14.78 -9.05 3.16
CA ASP A 104 -14.30 -9.38 4.50
C ASP A 104 -13.27 -10.53 4.55
N GLU A 105 -13.03 -11.21 3.44
CA GLU A 105 -12.13 -12.36 3.36
C GLU A 105 -11.17 -12.24 2.18
N LEU A 106 -9.98 -12.85 2.32
CA LEU A 106 -9.04 -12.99 1.21
C LEU A 106 -9.59 -14.01 0.22
N CYS A 107 -9.45 -13.73 -1.08
CA CYS A 107 -9.99 -14.59 -2.12
C CYS A 107 -9.22 -15.93 -2.18
N THR A 108 -9.86 -17.04 -1.82
CA THR A 108 -9.29 -18.41 -1.91
C THR A 108 -9.94 -19.24 -3.01
N ASP A 109 -10.71 -18.61 -3.91
CA ASP A 109 -11.36 -19.28 -5.02
C ASP A 109 -10.32 -19.68 -6.08
N THR A 110 -10.09 -20.98 -6.25
CA THR A 110 -9.07 -21.52 -7.17
C THR A 110 -9.35 -21.23 -8.64
N GLU A 111 -10.57 -20.82 -8.99
CA GLU A 111 -10.88 -20.35 -10.34
C GLU A 111 -10.30 -18.94 -10.62
N ASN A 112 -9.99 -18.17 -9.58
CA ASN A 112 -9.28 -16.90 -9.70
C ASN A 112 -7.75 -17.14 -9.76
N PRO A 113 -7.06 -16.75 -10.84
CA PRO A 113 -5.60 -16.94 -10.96
C PRO A 113 -4.78 -16.17 -9.92
N TYR A 114 -5.39 -15.17 -9.27
CA TYR A 114 -4.76 -14.34 -8.24
C TYR A 114 -5.28 -14.65 -6.83
N CYS A 115 -5.93 -15.80 -6.63
CA CYS A 115 -6.33 -16.24 -5.30
C CYS A 115 -5.13 -16.50 -4.38
N TRP A 116 -5.40 -16.44 -3.08
CA TRP A 116 -4.45 -16.74 -2.02
C TRP A 116 -4.47 -18.22 -1.66
N SER A 117 -3.28 -18.81 -1.47
CA SER A 117 -3.18 -20.12 -0.83
C SER A 117 -3.22 -20.01 0.70
N GLU A 118 -3.57 -21.09 1.39
CA GLU A 118 -3.55 -21.12 2.86
C GLU A 118 -2.17 -20.81 3.44
N GLU A 119 -1.10 -21.28 2.78
CA GLU A 119 0.28 -21.01 3.17
C GLU A 119 0.64 -19.53 3.02
N GLU A 120 0.13 -18.86 1.99
CA GLU A 120 0.37 -17.44 1.75
C GLU A 120 -0.38 -16.57 2.75
N ILE A 121 -1.61 -16.93 3.09
CA ILE A 121 -2.39 -16.26 4.14
C ILE A 121 -1.67 -16.40 5.49
N ALA A 122 -1.20 -17.61 5.82
CA ALA A 122 -0.42 -17.83 7.03
C ALA A 122 0.88 -17.00 7.02
N HIS A 123 1.60 -17.00 5.90
CA HIS A 123 2.82 -16.21 5.75
C HIS A 123 2.57 -14.71 5.90
N LEU A 124 1.48 -14.19 5.31
CA LEU A 124 1.06 -12.80 5.42
C LEU A 124 0.89 -12.42 6.90
N TYR A 125 0.09 -13.16 7.66
CA TYR A 125 -0.18 -12.84 9.07
C TYR A 125 1.02 -13.05 9.99
N ASP A 126 1.90 -13.99 9.66
CA ASP A 126 3.04 -14.36 10.50
C ASP A 126 4.26 -13.45 10.30
N HIS A 127 4.47 -12.90 9.10
CA HIS A 127 5.72 -12.24 8.73
C HIS A 127 5.58 -10.79 8.29
N THR A 128 4.38 -10.34 7.86
CA THR A 128 4.22 -8.97 7.37
C THR A 128 4.51 -7.96 8.48
N ASN A 129 5.41 -7.03 8.17
CA ASN A 129 5.81 -5.95 9.09
C ASN A 129 5.82 -4.57 8.41
N VAL A 130 5.59 -4.51 7.10
CA VAL A 130 5.46 -3.26 6.35
C VAL A 130 4.22 -3.32 5.46
N LEU A 131 3.41 -2.28 5.49
CA LEU A 131 2.30 -2.09 4.55
C LEU A 131 2.54 -0.82 3.73
N LEU A 132 2.13 -0.84 2.47
CA LEU A 132 2.28 0.27 1.54
C LEU A 132 0.94 0.57 0.86
N ALA A 133 0.67 1.85 0.58
CA ALA A 133 -0.34 2.26 -0.39
C ALA A 133 0.01 3.63 -0.97
N ALA A 134 -0.24 3.84 -2.26
CA ALA A 134 0.08 5.08 -2.94
C ALA A 134 -1.08 5.57 -3.82
N ASP A 135 -1.56 6.78 -3.56
CA ASP A 135 -2.65 7.45 -4.30
C ASP A 135 -3.96 6.65 -4.40
N VAL A 136 -4.29 5.94 -3.33
CA VAL A 136 -5.52 5.13 -3.23
C VAL A 136 -6.74 5.91 -2.71
N PHE A 137 -6.57 7.17 -2.31
CA PHE A 137 -7.61 7.99 -1.66
C PHE A 137 -8.26 8.96 -2.65
N TYR A 138 -9.32 8.50 -3.33
CA TYR A 138 -10.05 9.29 -4.32
C TYR A 138 -11.58 9.12 -4.25
N ASP A 139 -12.08 8.16 -3.48
CA ASP A 139 -13.50 7.90 -3.21
C ASP A 139 -13.69 7.59 -1.71
N ASP A 140 -14.73 8.13 -1.10
CA ASP A 140 -14.96 8.02 0.34
C ASP A 140 -15.28 6.59 0.77
N ASN A 141 -16.07 5.85 -0.03
CA ASN A 141 -16.42 4.45 0.29
C ASN A 141 -15.20 3.53 0.16
N LEU A 142 -14.37 3.73 -0.87
CA LEU A 142 -13.12 3.00 -1.01
C LEU A 142 -12.14 3.35 0.10
N THR A 143 -12.11 4.61 0.54
CA THR A 143 -11.29 5.04 1.68
C THR A 143 -11.76 4.34 2.97
N ASP A 144 -13.06 4.29 3.24
CA ASP A 144 -13.62 3.56 4.39
C ASP A 144 -13.25 2.07 4.34
N ALA A 145 -13.44 1.44 3.19
CA ALA A 145 -13.12 0.03 2.96
C ALA A 145 -11.60 -0.25 3.13
N PHE A 146 -10.75 0.67 2.67
CA PHE A 146 -9.31 0.61 2.86
C PHE A 146 -8.96 0.59 4.35
N PHE A 147 -9.46 1.54 5.14
CA PHE A 147 -9.14 1.62 6.57
C PHE A 147 -9.71 0.42 7.36
N GLN A 148 -10.89 -0.08 7.00
CA GLN A 148 -11.44 -1.32 7.55
C GLN A 148 -10.55 -2.52 7.23
N THR A 149 -10.06 -2.62 6.00
CA THR A 149 -9.14 -3.69 5.58
C THR A 149 -7.79 -3.59 6.28
N ILE A 150 -7.20 -2.40 6.38
CA ILE A 150 -5.98 -2.16 7.15
C ILE A 150 -6.16 -2.60 8.60
N TYR A 151 -7.23 -2.16 9.27
CA TYR A 151 -7.49 -2.56 10.66
C TYR A 151 -7.68 -4.08 10.81
N ARG A 152 -8.42 -4.72 9.90
CA ARG A 152 -8.61 -6.17 9.87
C ARG A 152 -7.27 -6.91 9.74
N ILE A 153 -6.44 -6.52 8.78
CA ILE A 153 -5.14 -7.16 8.55
C ILE A 153 -4.24 -6.96 9.76
N LEU A 154 -4.06 -5.72 10.21
CA LEU A 154 -3.19 -5.36 11.34
C LEU A 154 -3.60 -6.05 12.65
N SER A 155 -4.91 -6.23 12.89
CA SER A 155 -5.43 -6.94 14.06
C SER A 155 -5.10 -8.44 14.08
N ASN A 156 -4.75 -9.01 12.92
CA ASN A 156 -4.37 -10.41 12.77
C ASN A 156 -2.86 -10.62 12.60
N LEU A 157 -2.06 -9.54 12.44
CA LEU A 157 -0.61 -9.64 12.37
C LEU A 157 -0.02 -10.00 13.73
N LYS A 158 0.97 -10.89 13.74
CA LYS A 158 1.68 -11.28 14.98
C LYS A 158 2.76 -10.29 15.42
N ASN A 159 3.25 -9.47 14.50
CA ASN A 159 4.37 -8.57 14.74
C ASN A 159 3.92 -7.10 14.69
N PRO A 160 4.62 -6.20 15.41
CA PRO A 160 4.54 -4.77 15.15
C PRO A 160 4.82 -4.48 13.68
N SER A 161 4.05 -3.56 13.11
CA SER A 161 4.14 -3.23 11.69
C SER A 161 4.08 -1.73 11.47
N THR A 162 4.58 -1.29 10.32
CA THR A 162 4.55 0.11 9.90
C THR A 162 3.88 0.24 8.54
N ILE A 163 2.89 1.12 8.44
CA ILE A 163 2.24 1.47 7.17
C ILE A 163 2.85 2.76 6.64
N TYR A 164 3.16 2.79 5.34
CA TYR A 164 3.56 3.99 4.61
C TYR A 164 2.50 4.32 3.57
N LEU A 165 1.90 5.51 3.68
CA LEU A 165 0.84 5.98 2.79
C LEU A 165 1.32 7.21 2.04
N SER A 166 1.23 7.18 0.73
CA SER A 166 1.49 8.35 -0.12
C SER A 166 0.17 8.87 -0.71
N VAL A 167 -0.03 10.19 -0.68
CA VAL A 167 -1.27 10.81 -1.17
C VAL A 167 -0.99 12.14 -1.87
N GLU A 168 -1.59 12.34 -3.05
CA GLU A 168 -1.68 13.63 -3.72
C GLU A 168 -3.02 14.31 -3.43
N LYS A 169 -3.00 15.49 -2.81
CA LYS A 169 -4.21 16.32 -2.63
C LYS A 169 -4.76 16.78 -3.97
N ARG A 170 -5.90 16.23 -4.38
CA ARG A 170 -6.61 16.67 -5.59
C ARG A 170 -7.60 17.78 -5.26
N LEU A 171 -7.27 18.99 -5.69
CA LEU A 171 -8.13 20.16 -5.56
C LEU A 171 -9.22 20.12 -6.64
N ASN A 172 -10.45 19.83 -6.23
CA ASN A 172 -11.61 19.77 -7.12
C ASN A 172 -12.49 20.99 -6.87
N PHE A 173 -12.83 21.72 -7.94
CA PHE A 173 -13.90 22.71 -7.83
C PHE A 173 -15.24 21.96 -7.81
N THR A 174 -15.94 21.99 -6.68
CA THR A 174 -17.22 21.29 -6.57
C THR A 174 -18.37 22.27 -6.79
N LEU A 175 -19.22 21.99 -7.78
CA LEU A 175 -20.42 22.81 -8.05
C LEU A 175 -21.37 22.86 -6.84
N ARG A 176 -21.34 21.84 -5.97
CA ARG A 176 -22.15 21.78 -4.75
C ARG A 176 -21.72 22.81 -3.70
N LYS A 177 -20.41 23.03 -3.54
CA LYS A 177 -19.86 23.96 -2.54
C LYS A 177 -19.47 25.31 -3.15
N MET A 178 -19.47 25.42 -4.49
CA MET A 178 -18.98 26.57 -5.26
C MET A 178 -17.59 27.02 -4.81
N ASP A 179 -16.76 26.07 -4.39
CA ASP A 179 -15.44 26.31 -3.83
C ASP A 179 -14.47 25.21 -4.25
N VAL A 180 -13.18 25.48 -4.13
CA VAL A 180 -12.12 24.50 -4.29
C VAL A 180 -12.06 23.65 -3.02
N THR A 181 -12.39 22.37 -3.15
CA THR A 181 -12.35 21.43 -2.01
C THR A 181 -11.45 20.24 -2.30
N CYS A 182 -11.00 19.59 -1.23
CA CYS A 182 -10.22 18.37 -1.29
C CYS A 182 -10.97 17.27 -0.52
N ASP A 183 -12.25 17.08 -0.85
CA ASP A 183 -13.19 16.29 -0.04
C ASP A 183 -12.67 14.87 0.26
N ALA A 184 -12.12 14.16 -0.73
CA ALA A 184 -11.54 12.83 -0.54
C ALA A 184 -10.31 12.83 0.39
N TYR A 185 -9.49 13.89 0.33
CA TYR A 185 -8.36 14.04 1.25
C TYR A 185 -8.84 14.37 2.66
N ASP A 186 -9.83 15.25 2.80
CA ASP A 186 -10.41 15.58 4.11
C ASP A 186 -11.02 14.33 4.76
N HIS A 187 -11.71 13.49 3.98
CA HIS A 187 -12.22 12.20 4.43
C HIS A 187 -11.08 11.24 4.84
N PHE A 188 -10.04 11.09 4.02
CA PHE A 188 -8.83 10.35 4.39
C PHE A 188 -8.24 10.82 5.74
N ARG A 189 -8.17 12.14 5.97
CA ARG A 189 -7.65 12.70 7.22
C ARG A 189 -8.54 12.38 8.42
N LEU A 190 -9.86 12.34 8.23
CA LEU A 190 -10.80 11.90 9.26
C LEU A 190 -10.60 10.42 9.59
N CYS A 191 -10.58 9.53 8.60
CA CYS A 191 -10.34 8.10 8.81
C CYS A 191 -8.99 7.83 9.49
N LEU A 192 -7.96 8.59 9.12
CA LEU A 192 -6.63 8.48 9.70
C LEU A 192 -6.61 8.94 11.18
N ALA A 193 -7.35 9.99 11.51
CA ALA A 193 -7.53 10.41 12.90
C ALA A 193 -8.37 9.40 13.70
N ASP A 194 -9.42 8.82 13.10
CA ASP A 194 -10.22 7.79 13.74
C ASP A 194 -9.39 6.55 14.05
N LEU A 195 -8.53 6.11 13.12
CA LEU A 195 -7.59 5.01 13.31
C LEU A 195 -6.64 5.27 14.49
N GLU A 196 -6.07 6.47 14.60
CA GLU A 196 -5.20 6.86 15.72
C GLU A 196 -5.92 6.83 17.08
N ASN A 197 -7.22 7.15 17.08
CA ASN A 197 -8.03 7.19 18.30
C ASN A 197 -8.69 5.86 18.66
N ILE A 198 -8.44 4.77 17.92
CA ILE A 198 -8.94 3.44 18.28
C ILE A 198 -8.38 3.03 19.65
N SER A 199 -9.30 2.74 20.58
CA SER A 199 -8.99 2.30 21.93
C SER A 199 -9.72 0.99 22.25
N ASP A 200 -9.50 -0.03 21.45
CA ASP A 200 -10.14 -1.35 21.59
C ASP A 200 -9.33 -2.34 22.45
N GLY A 201 -8.13 -1.93 22.86
CA GLY A 201 -7.21 -2.73 23.68
C GLY A 201 -6.43 -3.79 22.91
N LYS A 202 -6.50 -3.82 21.56
CA LYS A 202 -5.78 -4.79 20.72
C LYS A 202 -4.52 -4.22 20.10
N THR A 203 -4.61 -3.04 19.50
CA THR A 203 -3.50 -2.43 18.77
C THR A 203 -3.47 -0.94 19.06
N LYS A 204 -2.28 -0.41 19.33
CA LYS A 204 -2.05 1.02 19.43
C LYS A 204 -1.52 1.54 18.10
N PHE A 205 -2.15 2.60 17.59
CA PHE A 205 -1.72 3.29 16.38
C PHE A 205 -1.05 4.61 16.73
N ILE A 206 0.02 4.94 16.01
CA ILE A 206 0.71 6.23 16.08
C ILE A 206 0.83 6.75 14.65
N VAL A 207 0.31 7.96 14.38
CA VAL A 207 0.29 8.52 13.02
C VAL A 207 1.23 9.72 12.94
N GLU A 208 2.14 9.70 11.98
CA GLU A 208 3.15 10.76 11.79
C GLU A 208 3.29 11.15 10.32
N PRO A 209 3.23 12.45 9.97
CA PRO A 209 3.61 12.89 8.63
C PRO A 209 5.14 12.78 8.45
N ILE A 210 5.58 12.28 7.30
CA ILE A 210 6.99 12.23 6.91
C ILE A 210 7.33 13.52 6.15
N LYS A 211 8.37 14.22 6.62
CA LYS A 211 8.91 15.37 5.90
C LYS A 211 9.60 14.90 4.62
N LEU A 212 9.29 15.55 3.49
CA LEU A 212 9.82 15.20 2.17
C LEU A 212 11.25 15.74 1.93
N ILE A 213 12.13 15.57 2.92
CA ILE A 213 13.53 16.02 2.92
C ILE A 213 14.43 14.82 2.55
N PHE A 214 14.21 14.28 1.37
CA PHE A 214 15.01 13.19 0.80
C PHE A 214 15.17 13.40 -0.73
N PRO A 215 16.22 12.84 -1.36
CA PRO A 215 16.47 13.02 -2.80
C PRO A 215 15.30 12.54 -3.66
N GLN A 216 15.26 13.03 -4.90
CA GLN A 216 14.36 12.54 -5.94
C GLN A 216 15.18 11.68 -6.91
N PHE A 217 14.88 10.39 -6.99
CA PHE A 217 15.58 9.43 -7.85
C PHE A 217 14.84 9.21 -9.17
N LEU A 218 13.51 9.29 -9.13
CA LEU A 218 12.64 9.07 -10.29
C LEU A 218 12.22 10.39 -10.95
N PHE A 219 11.91 10.34 -12.25
CA PHE A 219 11.50 11.53 -13.01
C PHE A 219 10.00 11.78 -12.88
N TYR A 220 9.62 12.73 -12.03
CA TYR A 220 8.27 13.26 -11.87
C TYR A 220 8.35 14.67 -11.25
N GLU A 221 7.23 15.36 -11.16
CA GLU A 221 7.15 16.64 -10.44
C GLU A 221 6.71 16.39 -9.00
N ARG A 222 7.60 16.65 -8.03
CA ARG A 222 7.25 16.60 -6.60
C ARG A 222 6.55 17.90 -6.20
N VAL A 223 5.23 17.93 -6.37
CA VAL A 223 4.38 19.08 -6.03
C VAL A 223 4.11 19.18 -4.53
N GLU A 224 3.69 20.35 -4.05
CA GLU A 224 3.38 20.61 -2.64
C GLU A 224 2.15 19.84 -2.12
N GLN A 225 1.30 19.36 -3.04
CA GLN A 225 0.12 18.56 -2.74
C GLN A 225 0.44 17.13 -2.36
N LEU A 226 1.67 16.66 -2.60
CA LEU A 226 2.09 15.33 -2.22
C LEU A 226 2.44 15.27 -0.74
N GLU A 227 1.93 14.25 -0.06
CA GLU A 227 2.23 13.94 1.32
C GLU A 227 2.62 12.48 1.47
N LEU A 228 3.45 12.22 2.49
CA LEU A 228 3.83 10.89 2.90
C LEU A 228 3.52 10.75 4.39
N TRP A 229 2.83 9.68 4.76
CA TRP A 229 2.40 9.39 6.12
C TRP A 229 2.99 8.06 6.57
N LYS A 230 3.36 8.00 7.84
CA LYS A 230 3.80 6.81 8.54
C LYS A 230 2.80 6.48 9.64
N ILE A 231 2.38 5.23 9.72
CA ILE A 231 1.53 4.74 10.80
C ILE A 231 2.27 3.58 11.45
N ILE A 232 2.50 3.65 12.76
CA ILE A 232 3.08 2.55 13.54
C ILE A 232 1.93 1.82 14.22
N ALA A 233 1.82 0.52 13.98
CA ALA A 233 0.84 -0.36 14.60
C ALA A 233 1.56 -1.29 15.59
N GLU A 234 1.32 -1.11 16.88
CA GLU A 234 1.89 -1.91 17.96
C GLU A 234 0.80 -2.79 18.58
N PRO A 235 0.86 -4.12 18.38
CA PRO A 235 -0.01 -5.05 19.10
C PRO A 235 0.17 -4.88 20.60
N LEU A 236 -0.94 -4.62 21.30
CA LEU A 236 -0.98 -4.57 22.75
C LEU A 236 -1.01 -6.00 23.26
N ILE A 237 0.10 -6.45 23.84
CA ILE A 237 0.17 -7.78 24.44
C ILE A 237 -0.90 -7.86 25.53
N SER A 238 -1.89 -8.73 25.34
CA SER A 238 -2.77 -9.12 26.43
C SER A 238 -1.91 -9.78 27.50
N ASN A 239 -1.79 -9.13 28.67
CA ASN A 239 -1.23 -9.76 29.86
C ASN A 239 -2.23 -10.83 30.37
N THR A 240 -2.48 -11.86 29.58
CA THR A 240 -3.04 -13.12 30.06
C THR A 240 -1.88 -13.98 30.54
N LYS A 241 -1.32 -13.58 31.68
CA LYS A 241 -0.63 -14.49 32.59
C LYS A 241 -1.69 -15.11 33.50
N GLN A 242 -2.06 -16.37 33.23
CA GLN A 242 -2.05 -17.47 34.20
C GLN A 242 -2.47 -18.77 33.52
#